data_AF-A0A975FPE5-F1
#
_entry.id   AF-A0A975FPE5-F1
#
_cell.length_a   1.000
_cell.length_b   1.000
_cell.length_c   1.000
_cell.angle_alpha   90.00
_cell.angle_beta   90.00
_cell.angle_gamma   90.00
#
_symmetry.space_group_name_H-M   'P 1'
#
loop_
_entity.id
_entity.type
_entity.pdbx_description
1 polymer ?
#
loop_
_entity_poly.entity_id
_entity_poly.type
_entity_poly.pdbx_seq_one_letter_code
_entity_poly.pdbx_strand_id
1 'polypeptide(L)' 'MASSQPDPAARRRQIIAGVVVGAIVGVVISLVTQFWLWLPAGLAVGLAAGAIMKPPAQD' A
#
# COMPACT_ATOMS: atom_id res chain seq x y z
N MET A 1 26.02 16.75 -8.51
CA MET A 1 24.58 16.47 -8.32
C MET A 1 24.48 15.05 -7.79
N ALA A 2 24.33 14.86 -6.48
CA ALA A 2 24.24 13.54 -5.88
C ALA A 2 22.88 12.92 -6.23
N SER A 3 22.88 11.86 -7.02
CA SER A 3 21.70 11.04 -7.27
C SER A 3 21.37 10.25 -6.00
N SER A 4 20.49 10.78 -5.16
CA SER A 4 19.92 10.07 -4.00
C SER A 4 19.15 8.85 -4.50
N GLN A 5 19.85 7.72 -4.61
CA GLN A 5 19.26 6.43 -4.94
C GLN A 5 18.16 6.14 -3.90
N PRO A 6 16.91 5.85 -4.31
CA PRO A 6 15.85 5.52 -3.35
C PRO A 6 16.29 4.36 -2.46
N ASP A 7 16.27 4.55 -1.15
CA ASP A 7 16.61 3.50 -0.20
C ASP A 7 15.69 2.27 -0.42
N PRO A 8 16.25 1.10 -0.77
CA PRO A 8 15.48 -0.13 -0.96
C PRO A 8 14.62 -0.49 0.27
N ALA A 9 15.07 -0.14 1.48
CA ALA A 9 14.33 -0.39 2.70
C ALA A 9 13.09 0.51 2.84
N ALA A 10 13.20 1.79 2.45
CA ALA A 10 12.08 2.71 2.41
C ALA A 10 11.00 2.25 1.41
N ARG A 11 11.42 1.76 0.23
CA ARG A 11 10.50 1.21 -0.77
C ARG A 11 9.78 -0.04 -0.26
N ARG A 12 10.48 -0.94 0.46
CA ARG A 12 9.86 -2.11 1.11
C ARG A 12 8.82 -1.71 2.15
N ARG A 13 9.16 -0.75 3.03
CA ARG A 13 8.21 -0.23 4.04
C ARG A 13 6.96 0.36 3.41
N GLN A 14 7.09 1.07 2.29
CA GLN A 14 5.95 1.67 1.59
C GLN A 14 5.02 0.63 0.96
N ILE A 15 5.57 -0.42 0.35
CA ILE A 15 4.77 -1.53 -0.18
C ILE A 15 4.02 -2.22 0.98
N ILE A 16 4.70 -2.47 2.10
CA ILE A 16 4.07 -3.07 3.29
C ILE A 16 2.94 -2.17 3.82
N ALA A 17 3.19 -0.85 3.92
CA ALA A 17 2.19 0.11 4.36
C ALA A 17 0.97 0.12 3.41
N GLY A 18 1.20 0.11 2.09
CA GLY A 18 0.15 0.02 1.09
C GLY A 18 -0.69 -1.25 1.23
N VAL A 19 -0.06 -2.41 1.42
CA VAL A 19 -0.74 -3.68 1.67
C VAL A 19 -1.58 -3.62 2.94
N VAL A 20 -1.04 -3.09 4.03
CA VAL A 20 -1.74 -2.98 5.33
C VAL A 20 -2.96 -2.08 5.19
N VAL A 21 -2.81 -0.91 4.57
CA VAL A 21 -3.92 0.02 4.34
C VAL A 21 -4.98 -0.62 3.45
N GLY A 22 -4.58 -1.27 2.35
CA GLY A 22 -5.48 -1.99 1.45
C GLY A 22 -6.25 -3.11 2.16
N ALA A 23 -5.58 -3.86 3.03
CA ALA A 23 -6.22 -4.89 3.83
C ALA A 23 -7.24 -4.30 4.80
N ILE A 24 -6.91 -3.23 5.52
CA ILE A 24 -7.82 -2.56 6.45
C ILE A 24 -9.07 -2.05 5.71
N VAL A 25 -8.87 -1.32 4.62
CA VAL A 25 -9.99 -0.79 3.81
C VAL A 25 -10.84 -1.91 3.23
N GLY A 26 -10.20 -2.97 2.70
CA GLY A 26 -10.90 -4.15 2.18
C GLY A 26 -11.76 -4.83 3.24
N VAL A 27 -11.23 -5.01 4.46
CA VAL A 27 -11.98 -5.55 5.60
C VAL A 27 -13.18 -4.66 5.94
N VAL A 28 -12.98 -3.35 6.09
CA VAL A 28 -14.05 -2.42 6.43
C VAL A 28 -15.16 -2.45 5.38
N ILE A 29 -14.81 -2.39 4.09
CA ILE A 29 -15.80 -2.45 3.01
C ILE A 29 -16.50 -3.81 2.99
N SER A 30 -15.79 -4.92 3.15
CA SER A 30 -16.39 -6.26 3.22
C SER A 30 -17.40 -6.38 4.37
N LEU A 31 -17.10 -5.82 5.54
CA LEU A 31 -17.99 -5.84 6.68
C LEU A 31 -19.25 -4.98 6.44
N VAL A 32 -19.10 -3.79 5.84
CA VAL A 32 -20.24 -2.91 5.56
C VAL A 32 -21.14 -3.48 4.45
N THR A 33 -20.54 -4.04 3.41
CA THR A 33 -21.27 -4.56 2.23
C THR A 33 -21.69 -6.02 2.38
N GLN A 34 -21.24 -6.71 3.44
CA GLN A 34 -21.33 -8.17 3.61
C GLN A 34 -20.77 -8.97 2.41
N PHE A 35 -19.92 -8.33 1.60
CA PHE A 35 -19.37 -8.90 0.38
C PHE A 35 -17.86 -9.10 0.53
N TRP A 36 -17.47 -10.36 0.73
CA TRP A 36 -16.11 -10.77 1.09
C TRP A 36 -15.09 -10.62 -0.04
N LEU A 37 -15.53 -10.50 -1.30
CA LEU A 37 -14.65 -10.27 -2.45
C LEU A 37 -13.99 -8.88 -2.44
N TRP A 38 -14.41 -7.98 -1.56
CA TRP A 38 -13.70 -6.72 -1.34
C TRP A 38 -12.33 -6.88 -0.66
N LEU A 39 -12.07 -8.00 0.02
CA LEU A 39 -10.76 -8.30 0.62
C LEU A 39 -9.64 -8.42 -0.43
N PRO A 40 -9.73 -9.28 -1.46
CA PRO A 40 -8.70 -9.35 -2.50
C PRO A 40 -8.60 -8.06 -3.32
N ALA A 41 -9.72 -7.36 -3.54
CA ALA A 41 -9.71 -6.06 -4.19
C ALA A 41 -8.95 -5.00 -3.36
N GLY A 42 -9.21 -4.94 -2.06
CA GLY A 42 -8.50 -4.06 -1.12
C GLY A 42 -7.00 -4.34 -1.09
N LEU A 43 -6.60 -5.60 -1.07
CA LEU A 43 -5.19 -6.00 -1.18
C LEU A 43 -4.55 -5.58 -2.50
N ALA A 44 -5.24 -5.79 -3.63
CA ALA A 44 -4.74 -5.41 -4.95
C ALA A 44 -4.55 -3.88 -5.06
N VAL A 45 -5.53 -3.11 -4.57
CA VAL A 45 -5.45 -1.64 -4.54
C VAL A 45 -4.34 -1.16 -3.60
N GLY A 46 -4.21 -1.77 -2.42
CA GLY A 46 -3.15 -1.46 -1.46
C GLY A 46 -1.75 -1.72 -2.00
N LEU A 47 -1.56 -2.85 -2.71
CA LEU A 47 -0.32 -3.15 -3.42
C LEU A 47 -0.03 -2.13 -4.51
N ALA A 48 -1.02 -1.81 -5.35
CA ALA A 48 -0.87 -0.83 -6.41
C ALA A 48 -0.50 0.55 -5.85
N ALA A 49 -1.21 1.01 -4.83
CA ALA A 49 -0.95 2.28 -4.16
C ALA A 49 0.45 2.32 -3.53
N GLY A 50 0.84 1.26 -2.80
CA GLY A 50 2.17 1.14 -2.19
C GLY A 50 3.31 1.03 -3.20
N ALA A 51 3.04 0.53 -4.41
CA ALA A 51 4.02 0.46 -5.49
C ALA A 51 4.14 1.77 -6.29
N ILE A 52 3.06 2.55 -6.40
CA ILE A 52 2.98 3.79 -7.19
C ILE A 52 3.42 5.01 -6.37
N MET A 53 3.06 5.08 -5.08
CA MET A 53 3.42 6.24 -4.27
C MET A 53 4.95 6.40 -4.22
N LYS A 54 5.42 7.62 -4.48
CA LYS A 54 6.84 7.95 -4.38
C LYS A 54 7.29 7.76 -2.92
N PRO A 55 8.46 7.13 -2.66
CA PRO A 55 8.98 7.05 -1.31
C PRO A 55 9.08 8.46 -0.73
N PRO A 56 8.60 8.71 0.50
CA PRO A 56 8.79 10.01 1.12
C PRO A 56 10.30 10.30 1.12
N ALA A 57 10.67 11.45 0.57
CA ALA A 57 12.03 11.94 0.68
C ALA A 57 12.35 12.00 2.19
N GLN A 58 13.34 11.22 2.61
CA GLN A 58 13.95 11.43 3.91
C GLN A 58 14.75 12.74 3.75
N ASP A 59 14.28 13.81 4.38
CA ASP A 59 15.10 15.00 4.63
C ASP A 59 16.33 14.63 5.48
#